data_AF-A0A9N8V0S6-F1
#
_entry.id   AF-A0A9N8V0S6-F1
#
_cell.length_a   1.000
_cell.length_b   1.000
_cell.length_c   1.000
_cell.angle_alpha   90.00
_cell.angle_beta   90.00
_cell.angle_gamma   90.00
#
_symmetry.space_group_name_H-M   'P 1'
#
loop_
_entity.id
_entity.type
_entity.pdbx_description
1 polymer ?
#
loop_
_entity_poly.entity_id
_entity_poly.type
_entity_poly.pdbx_seq_one_letter_code
_entity_poly.pdbx_strand_id
1 'polypeptide(L)'
;MAYQNEALVNWDPIDQTVLANEQVDSEGRSWRSGAKDLLNDLDTLDKWPDRVKQMQRFWIGKSEGINTGMFATHPFTGLSIPLYIASYVISDYGTGAVMGVPAHDKRDWEFFKRNFHDNDNINIKRAVRPVKKDDKDDDNKVFTSFGILTENCGQYAGLTSEEAMKKIVQDAYKSGYGRFSVQIVPVPESELPVLLPTNVSFTGRNGSPLKQAYDWINCKCPKCQGPAQRDTDTMDTFVDSSWYFMRYTDPKNNSLPFDKEKASELIPVDMYIGGGMVHGKTFKDPITKRFLKPEEVDLTNPNNPIQISSGLTSLVSYEKMSKSKYNGVDPEVTDATRLHILSKAPVSEVLEWEESSIVGIQRWILRVKRLVENVVENNHHLNNNLSTNNSSYVQNFVGDLNLMSDNSI
;
A
#
# COMPACT_ATOMS: atom_id res chain seq x y z
N MET A 1 -2.65 13.78 -0.44
CA MET A 1 -4.04 14.30 -0.36
C MET A 1 -4.82 13.32 0.49
N ALA A 2 -5.53 13.75 1.54
CA ALA A 2 -6.28 12.89 2.46
C ALA A 2 -7.66 13.50 2.75
N TYR A 3 -8.68 12.67 2.91
CA TYR A 3 -10.07 13.09 3.17
C TYR A 3 -10.82 12.04 4.02
N GLN A 4 -11.99 12.39 4.53
CA GLN A 4 -12.93 11.45 5.17
C GLN A 4 -14.24 11.42 4.37
N ASN A 5 -14.83 10.23 4.20
CA ASN A 5 -16.15 10.07 3.61
C ASN A 5 -16.92 8.86 4.17
N GLU A 6 -18.25 8.92 4.13
CA GLU A 6 -19.11 7.75 4.34
C GLU A 6 -19.15 6.92 3.04
N ALA A 7 -18.73 5.65 3.10
CA ALA A 7 -18.67 4.75 1.96
C ALA A 7 -19.09 3.33 2.38
N LEU A 8 -19.55 2.52 1.41
CA LEU A 8 -19.61 1.08 1.61
C LEU A 8 -18.17 0.56 1.68
N VAL A 9 -17.86 -0.14 2.78
CA VAL A 9 -16.52 -0.61 3.08
C VAL A 9 -16.48 -2.13 3.04
N ASN A 10 -15.34 -2.69 2.61
CA ASN A 10 -15.08 -4.11 2.79
C ASN A 10 -14.81 -4.35 4.28
N TRP A 11 -15.71 -5.03 4.96
CA TRP A 11 -15.59 -5.32 6.40
C TRP A 11 -15.17 -6.77 6.61
N ASP A 12 -14.05 -6.97 7.31
CA ASP A 12 -13.63 -8.29 7.74
C ASP A 12 -14.25 -8.63 9.12
N PRO A 13 -15.18 -9.59 9.22
CA PRO A 13 -15.78 -9.95 10.50
C PRO A 13 -14.85 -10.76 11.41
N ILE A 14 -13.72 -11.27 10.91
CA ILE A 14 -12.70 -11.98 11.70
C ILE A 14 -11.74 -10.96 12.32
N ASP A 15 -11.17 -10.09 11.47
CA ASP A 15 -10.20 -9.08 11.89
C ASP A 15 -10.86 -7.81 12.47
N GLN A 16 -12.19 -7.67 12.33
CA GLN A 16 -13.01 -6.56 12.83
C GLN A 16 -12.47 -5.20 12.38
N THR A 17 -12.06 -5.12 11.12
CA THR A 17 -11.49 -3.93 10.49
C THR A 17 -12.05 -3.71 9.09
N VAL A 18 -11.99 -2.46 8.65
CA VAL A 18 -12.19 -2.11 7.24
C VAL A 18 -10.95 -2.50 6.43
N LEU A 19 -11.19 -3.02 5.23
CA LEU A 19 -10.19 -3.40 4.24
C LEU A 19 -10.28 -2.47 3.02
N ALA A 20 -9.13 -2.10 2.47
CA ALA A 20 -9.04 -1.50 1.13
C ALA A 20 -9.50 -2.49 0.06
N ASN A 21 -9.94 -2.02 -1.11
CA ASN A 21 -10.37 -2.90 -2.22
C ASN A 21 -9.26 -3.87 -2.64
N GLU A 22 -8.03 -3.39 -2.53
CA GLU A 22 -6.82 -4.12 -2.82
C GLU A 22 -6.45 -5.17 -1.79
N GLN A 23 -7.14 -5.14 -0.65
CA GLN A 23 -7.07 -6.17 0.35
C GLN A 23 -8.14 -7.24 0.13
N VAL A 24 -8.83 -7.30 -1.02
CA VAL A 24 -9.94 -8.25 -1.29
C VAL A 24 -9.77 -9.05 -2.60
N ASP A 25 -10.01 -10.36 -2.51
CA ASP A 25 -10.10 -11.44 -3.53
C ASP A 25 -10.65 -11.05 -4.88
N SER A 26 -10.16 -11.67 -5.95
CA SER A 26 -11.10 -12.17 -6.96
C SER A 26 -12.19 -13.10 -6.40
N GLU A 27 -12.00 -13.74 -5.24
CA GLU A 27 -13.02 -14.57 -4.56
C GLU A 27 -13.72 -13.83 -3.38
N GLY A 28 -13.49 -12.52 -3.21
CA GLY A 28 -14.10 -11.70 -2.15
C GLY A 28 -13.51 -11.90 -0.74
N ARG A 29 -12.35 -12.55 -0.57
CA ARG A 29 -11.67 -12.78 0.72
C ARG A 29 -10.46 -11.86 0.90
N SER A 30 -10.05 -11.64 2.14
CA SER A 30 -8.93 -10.74 2.44
C SER A 30 -7.57 -11.24 1.87
N TRP A 31 -6.92 -10.50 0.96
CA TRP A 31 -5.56 -10.74 0.42
C TRP A 31 -5.05 -9.42 -0.23
N ARG A 32 -3.80 -9.01 0.02
CA ARG A 32 -3.37 -7.60 -0.13
C ARG A 32 -2.52 -7.26 -1.37
N SER A 33 -2.84 -6.20 -2.16
CA SER A 33 -1.95 -5.07 -2.60
C SER A 33 -2.51 -4.07 -3.67
N GLY A 34 -2.13 -2.78 -3.49
CA GLY A 34 -2.72 -1.43 -3.81
C GLY A 34 -2.59 -0.70 -5.18
N ALA A 35 -3.22 0.50 -5.26
CA ALA A 35 -3.64 1.35 -6.41
C ALA A 35 -2.76 2.36 -7.19
N LYS A 36 -3.29 2.70 -8.39
CA LYS A 36 -3.34 3.95 -9.22
C LYS A 36 -2.48 5.18 -8.87
N ASP A 37 -1.46 5.43 -9.71
CA ASP A 37 -1.33 6.60 -10.63
C ASP A 37 -0.24 6.30 -11.70
N LEU A 38 -0.20 5.06 -12.19
CA LEU A 38 1.01 4.47 -12.78
C LEU A 38 0.92 4.30 -14.31
N LEU A 39 -0.25 4.50 -14.93
CA LEU A 39 -0.51 3.95 -16.27
C LEU A 39 0.47 4.44 -17.35
N ASN A 40 0.84 5.72 -17.30
CA ASN A 40 1.74 6.30 -18.29
C ASN A 40 3.22 5.97 -17.97
N ASP A 41 3.56 5.82 -16.69
CA ASP A 41 4.94 5.56 -16.24
C ASP A 41 5.28 4.06 -16.30
N LEU A 42 4.29 3.16 -16.34
CA LEU A 42 4.48 1.73 -16.55
C LEU A 42 5.27 1.42 -17.83
N ASP A 43 5.13 2.27 -18.85
CA ASP A 43 5.86 2.12 -20.12
C ASP A 43 7.34 2.50 -20.01
N THR A 44 7.74 3.20 -18.95
CA THR A 44 9.14 3.57 -18.66
C THR A 44 9.89 2.50 -17.86
N LEU A 45 9.18 1.51 -17.33
CA LEU A 45 9.72 0.45 -16.47
C LEU A 45 10.13 -0.78 -17.28
N ASP A 46 11.15 -0.65 -18.13
CA ASP A 46 11.59 -1.70 -19.07
C ASP A 46 12.03 -3.00 -18.37
N LYS A 47 12.60 -2.88 -17.16
CA LYS A 47 13.09 -4.01 -16.37
C LYS A 47 12.00 -4.69 -15.51
N TRP A 48 10.77 -4.16 -15.51
CA TRP A 48 9.67 -4.75 -14.76
C TRP A 48 9.01 -5.90 -15.53
N PRO A 49 8.60 -6.99 -14.87
CA PRO A 49 7.91 -8.10 -15.52
C PRO A 49 6.60 -7.66 -16.18
N ASP A 50 6.36 -8.06 -17.43
CA ASP A 50 5.16 -7.68 -18.18
C ASP A 50 3.85 -8.07 -17.50
N ARG A 51 3.85 -9.21 -16.77
CA ARG A 51 2.71 -9.65 -15.95
C ARG A 51 2.31 -8.59 -14.91
N VAL A 52 3.28 -7.97 -14.25
CA VAL A 52 3.03 -6.92 -13.23
C VAL A 52 2.49 -5.66 -13.90
N LYS A 53 3.11 -5.23 -15.01
CA LYS A 53 2.65 -4.07 -15.78
C LYS A 53 1.21 -4.26 -16.29
N GLN A 54 0.88 -5.42 -16.86
CA GLN A 54 -0.48 -5.72 -17.33
C GLN A 54 -1.51 -5.74 -16.20
N MET A 55 -1.21 -6.39 -15.07
CA MET A 55 -2.09 -6.42 -13.91
C MET A 55 -2.42 -5.00 -13.43
N GLN A 56 -1.42 -4.11 -13.38
CA GLN A 56 -1.67 -2.70 -13.05
C GLN A 56 -2.47 -1.96 -14.12
N ARG A 57 -2.24 -2.19 -15.42
CA ARG A 57 -3.04 -1.55 -16.47
C ARG A 57 -4.53 -1.91 -16.39
N PHE A 58 -4.85 -3.19 -16.19
CA PHE A 58 -6.23 -3.65 -16.01
C PHE A 58 -6.88 -3.03 -14.77
N TRP A 59 -6.11 -2.92 -13.69
CA TRP A 59 -6.57 -2.35 -12.43
C TRP A 59 -6.79 -0.82 -12.51
N ILE A 60 -6.00 -0.11 -13.34
CA ILE A 60 -6.06 1.35 -13.49
C ILE A 60 -7.16 1.83 -14.44
N GLY A 61 -7.59 1.05 -15.44
CA GLY A 61 -8.73 1.34 -16.34
C GLY A 61 -9.21 2.81 -16.44
N LYS A 62 -8.71 3.57 -17.43
CA LYS A 62 -9.19 4.93 -17.74
C LYS A 62 -10.62 4.84 -18.32
N SER A 63 -11.56 5.60 -17.78
CA SER A 63 -12.83 5.89 -18.46
C SER A 63 -13.03 7.40 -18.64
N GLU A 64 -13.63 7.79 -19.76
CA GLU A 64 -13.96 9.17 -20.12
C GLU A 64 -15.24 9.64 -19.44
N GLY A 65 -15.50 10.95 -19.44
CA GLY A 65 -16.77 11.50 -18.95
C GLY A 65 -17.92 11.18 -19.92
N ILE A 66 -19.09 10.83 -19.39
CA ILE A 66 -20.30 10.54 -20.16
C ILE A 66 -21.36 11.58 -19.83
N ASN A 67 -21.84 12.32 -20.83
CA ASN A 67 -22.99 13.21 -20.68
C ASN A 67 -24.27 12.39 -20.48
N THR A 68 -24.99 12.66 -19.40
CA THR A 68 -26.22 11.92 -19.06
C THR A 68 -27.46 12.42 -19.80
N GLY A 69 -27.41 13.60 -20.40
CA GLY A 69 -28.58 14.31 -20.94
C GLY A 69 -29.51 14.89 -19.86
N MET A 70 -29.18 14.72 -18.58
CA MET A 70 -29.94 15.26 -17.45
C MET A 70 -29.36 16.59 -16.98
N PHE A 71 -30.19 17.39 -16.30
CA PHE A 71 -29.80 18.68 -15.74
C PHE A 71 -30.21 18.80 -14.27
N ALA A 72 -29.38 19.46 -13.47
CA ALA A 72 -29.67 19.88 -12.10
C ALA A 72 -29.92 21.39 -12.05
N THR A 73 -30.75 21.86 -11.12
CA THR A 73 -30.99 23.29 -10.92
C THR A 73 -30.09 23.81 -9.79
N HIS A 74 -29.30 24.85 -10.06
CA HIS A 74 -28.44 25.47 -9.05
C HIS A 74 -29.29 26.18 -7.97
N PRO A 75 -29.14 25.85 -6.68
CA PRO A 75 -30.10 26.26 -5.64
C PRO A 75 -30.12 27.78 -5.38
N PHE A 76 -29.02 28.49 -5.65
CA PHE A 76 -28.94 29.95 -5.42
C PHE A 76 -29.19 30.80 -6.66
N THR A 77 -28.95 30.27 -7.86
CA THR A 77 -29.01 31.06 -9.11
C THR A 77 -30.11 30.62 -10.04
N GLY A 78 -30.71 29.43 -9.81
CA GLY A 78 -31.72 28.84 -10.68
C GLY A 78 -31.18 28.33 -12.02
N LEU A 79 -29.86 28.39 -12.25
CA LEU A 79 -29.26 27.95 -13.51
C LEU A 79 -29.39 26.44 -13.69
N SER A 80 -29.66 26.02 -14.93
CA SER A 80 -29.66 24.62 -15.32
C SER A 80 -28.22 24.16 -15.58
N ILE A 81 -27.76 23.14 -14.87
CA ILE A 81 -26.39 22.61 -14.91
C ILE A 81 -26.44 21.18 -15.46
N PRO A 82 -25.70 20.85 -16.54
CA PRO A 82 -25.70 19.50 -17.09
C PRO A 82 -25.02 18.49 -16.14
N LEU A 83 -25.56 17.28 -16.07
CA LEU A 83 -25.03 16.18 -15.26
C LEU A 83 -24.15 15.27 -16.12
N TYR A 84 -22.94 14.99 -15.63
CA TYR A 84 -21.99 14.07 -16.25
C TYR A 84 -21.63 12.95 -15.29
N ILE A 85 -21.47 11.74 -15.82
CA ILE A 85 -20.78 10.65 -15.12
C ILE A 85 -19.30 10.81 -15.47
N ALA A 86 -18.45 11.04 -14.49
CA ALA A 86 -17.03 11.23 -14.71
C ALA A 86 -16.22 10.26 -13.87
N SER A 87 -15.19 9.66 -14.48
CA SER A 87 -14.38 8.61 -13.84
C SER A 87 -13.57 9.08 -12.63
N TYR A 88 -13.30 10.38 -12.53
CA TYR A 88 -12.65 10.98 -11.37
C TYR A 88 -13.63 11.28 -10.21
N VAL A 89 -14.94 11.16 -10.47
CA VAL A 89 -15.98 11.26 -9.46
C VAL A 89 -16.26 9.85 -8.96
N ILE A 90 -15.67 9.54 -7.83
CA ILE A 90 -15.81 8.24 -7.18
C ILE A 90 -17.21 8.21 -6.56
N SER A 91 -18.05 7.25 -6.95
CA SER A 91 -19.43 7.10 -6.45
C SER A 91 -19.51 7.02 -4.94
N ASP A 92 -18.44 6.53 -4.31
CA ASP A 92 -18.34 6.32 -2.88
C ASP A 92 -17.52 7.45 -2.20
N TYR A 93 -17.29 8.57 -2.88
CA TYR A 93 -16.67 9.80 -2.35
C TYR A 93 -17.67 10.96 -2.27
N GLY A 94 -17.73 11.65 -1.13
CA GLY A 94 -18.80 12.58 -0.78
C GLY A 94 -20.17 11.92 -0.88
N THR A 95 -21.06 12.52 -1.66
CA THR A 95 -22.37 11.97 -2.00
C THR A 95 -22.37 11.17 -3.31
N GLY A 96 -21.18 10.80 -3.83
CA GLY A 96 -21.03 10.25 -5.18
C GLY A 96 -21.28 11.26 -6.30
N ALA A 97 -21.43 12.53 -5.94
CA ALA A 97 -21.64 13.65 -6.84
C ALA A 97 -20.85 14.85 -6.34
N VAL A 98 -20.16 15.53 -7.25
CA VAL A 98 -19.42 16.75 -6.97
C VAL A 98 -19.88 17.84 -7.92
N MET A 99 -19.91 19.08 -7.45
CA MET A 99 -20.13 20.23 -8.34
C MET A 99 -18.82 20.53 -9.08
N GLY A 100 -18.89 20.64 -10.41
CA GLY A 100 -17.75 21.11 -11.20
C GLY A 100 -17.63 22.63 -11.15
N VAL A 101 -16.48 23.15 -10.72
CA VAL A 101 -16.21 24.61 -10.69
C VAL A 101 -14.94 24.93 -11.49
N PRO A 102 -15.01 24.94 -12.85
CA PRO A 102 -13.84 25.07 -13.72
C PRO A 102 -12.99 26.34 -13.50
N ALA A 103 -13.61 27.43 -13.06
CA ALA A 103 -12.87 28.68 -12.78
C ALA A 103 -11.94 28.57 -11.55
N HIS A 104 -12.17 27.59 -10.68
CA HIS A 104 -11.54 27.50 -9.35
C HIS A 104 -10.98 26.11 -8.99
N ASP A 105 -11.15 25.08 -9.83
CA ASP A 105 -10.50 23.77 -9.70
C ASP A 105 -9.86 23.36 -11.04
N LYS A 106 -8.59 22.94 -10.98
CA LYS A 106 -7.80 22.59 -12.19
C LYS A 106 -8.31 21.33 -12.88
N ARG A 107 -8.81 20.33 -12.12
CA ARG A 107 -9.34 19.08 -12.67
C ARG A 107 -10.66 19.33 -13.37
N ASP A 108 -11.52 20.14 -12.76
CA ASP A 108 -12.79 20.54 -13.36
C ASP A 108 -12.57 21.36 -14.64
N TRP A 109 -11.52 22.20 -14.66
CA TRP A 109 -11.11 22.93 -15.87
C TRP A 109 -10.66 22.01 -17.01
N GLU A 110 -9.83 21.01 -16.70
CA GLU A 110 -9.41 20.02 -17.69
C GLU A 110 -10.59 19.18 -18.18
N PHE A 111 -11.47 18.76 -17.28
CA PHE A 111 -12.68 18.04 -17.63
C PHE A 111 -13.58 18.90 -18.54
N PHE A 112 -13.77 20.18 -18.18
CA PHE A 112 -14.57 21.10 -18.96
C PHE A 112 -14.03 21.24 -20.38
N LYS A 113 -12.74 21.53 -20.53
CA LYS A 113 -12.11 21.69 -21.86
C LYS A 113 -12.13 20.45 -22.73
N ARG A 114 -12.20 19.25 -22.13
CA ARG A 114 -12.25 17.98 -22.88
C ARG A 114 -13.65 17.60 -23.32
N ASN A 115 -14.68 17.98 -22.56
CA ASN A 115 -16.05 17.49 -22.75
C ASN A 115 -17.03 18.55 -23.27
N PHE A 116 -16.68 19.83 -23.18
CA PHE A 116 -17.51 20.93 -23.69
C PHE A 116 -16.78 21.62 -24.85
N HIS A 117 -17.50 21.85 -25.93
CA HIS A 117 -17.00 22.53 -27.13
C HIS A 117 -17.62 23.94 -27.24
N ASP A 118 -17.01 24.81 -28.04
CA ASP A 118 -17.42 26.24 -28.16
C ASP A 118 -18.90 26.44 -28.53
N ASN A 119 -19.57 25.41 -29.08
CA ASN A 119 -20.99 25.44 -29.44
C ASN A 119 -21.95 25.19 -28.26
N ASP A 120 -21.47 24.77 -27.09
CA ASP A 120 -22.31 24.45 -25.92
C ASP A 120 -22.77 25.69 -25.13
N ASN A 121 -22.25 26.88 -25.49
CA ASN A 121 -22.64 28.18 -24.93
C ASN A 121 -22.57 28.26 -23.39
N ILE A 122 -21.67 27.49 -22.77
CA ILE A 122 -21.45 27.51 -21.32
C ILE A 122 -20.39 28.55 -20.99
N ASN A 123 -20.83 29.72 -20.54
CA ASN A 123 -19.94 30.81 -20.15
C ASN A 123 -19.41 30.57 -18.72
N ILE A 124 -18.13 30.21 -18.59
CA ILE A 124 -17.46 30.04 -17.28
C ILE A 124 -17.33 31.43 -16.63
N LYS A 125 -18.06 31.64 -15.54
CA LYS A 125 -17.99 32.87 -14.75
C LYS A 125 -17.12 32.66 -13.51
N ARG A 126 -16.13 33.53 -13.34
CA ARG A 126 -15.27 33.55 -12.16
C ARG A 126 -16.06 34.08 -10.95
N ALA A 127 -16.08 33.30 -9.87
CA ALA A 127 -16.76 33.62 -8.62
C ALA A 127 -15.84 34.34 -7.62
N VAL A 128 -14.53 34.08 -7.67
CA VAL A 128 -13.53 34.63 -6.74
C VAL A 128 -12.38 35.29 -7.49
N ARG A 129 -12.04 36.53 -7.10
CA ARG A 129 -10.87 37.27 -7.60
C ARG A 129 -9.84 37.50 -6.48
N PRO A 130 -8.57 37.77 -6.81
CA PRO A 130 -7.55 38.09 -5.81
C PRO A 130 -7.91 39.34 -4.99
N VAL A 131 -7.43 39.40 -3.75
CA VAL A 131 -7.66 40.54 -2.84
C VAL A 131 -7.01 41.83 -3.36
N LYS A 132 -5.82 41.72 -3.95
CA LYS A 132 -5.13 42.82 -4.63
C LYS A 132 -5.23 42.60 -6.14
N LYS A 133 -5.64 43.65 -6.87
CA LYS A 133 -5.63 43.65 -8.35
C LYS A 133 -4.16 43.57 -8.78
N ASP A 134 -3.75 42.42 -9.30
CA ASP A 134 -2.46 42.24 -9.95
C ASP A 134 -2.66 42.51 -11.44
N ASP A 135 -1.79 43.30 -12.08
CA ASP A 135 -1.87 43.59 -13.53
C ASP A 135 -1.65 42.32 -14.38
N LYS A 136 -1.28 41.20 -13.76
CA LYS A 136 -1.14 39.87 -14.36
C LYS A 136 -2.34 38.94 -14.14
N ASP A 137 -3.39 39.38 -13.45
CA ASP A 137 -4.61 38.59 -13.25
C ASP A 137 -5.36 38.44 -14.59
N ASP A 138 -5.61 37.19 -14.99
CA ASP A 138 -6.22 36.82 -16.26
C ASP A 138 -7.45 35.99 -15.96
N ASP A 139 -8.63 36.53 -16.27
CA ASP A 139 -9.93 35.87 -16.02
C ASP A 139 -10.11 34.57 -16.81
N ASN A 140 -9.24 34.29 -17.79
CA ASN A 140 -9.24 33.04 -18.55
C ASN A 140 -8.40 31.92 -17.89
N LYS A 141 -7.82 32.16 -16.71
CA LYS A 141 -7.03 31.17 -15.96
C LYS A 141 -7.73 30.72 -14.68
N VAL A 142 -7.51 29.47 -14.33
CA VAL A 142 -8.01 28.87 -13.08
C VAL A 142 -7.39 29.58 -11.87
N PHE A 143 -8.23 30.03 -10.95
CA PHE A 143 -7.80 30.69 -9.71
C PHE A 143 -8.23 29.90 -8.49
N THR A 144 -7.27 29.34 -7.75
CA THR A 144 -7.55 28.35 -6.68
C THR A 144 -7.39 28.91 -5.25
N SER A 145 -7.09 30.20 -5.09
CA SER A 145 -6.78 30.80 -3.78
C SER A 145 -8.00 31.50 -3.17
N PHE A 146 -7.96 31.72 -1.85
CA PHE A 146 -8.93 32.59 -1.18
C PHE A 146 -8.82 34.02 -1.72
N GLY A 147 -9.95 34.72 -1.81
CA GLY A 147 -10.02 36.04 -2.38
C GLY A 147 -11.29 36.80 -2.01
N ILE A 148 -11.75 37.65 -2.92
CA ILE A 148 -12.99 38.44 -2.81
C ILE A 148 -13.99 37.91 -3.83
N LEU A 149 -15.25 37.75 -3.43
CA LEU A 149 -16.31 37.31 -4.33
C LEU A 149 -16.65 38.40 -5.35
N THR A 150 -16.82 38.01 -6.61
CA THR A 150 -17.19 38.89 -7.72
C THR A 150 -18.68 39.22 -7.71
N GLU A 151 -19.08 40.17 -8.54
CA GLU A 151 -20.47 40.53 -8.81
C GLU A 151 -21.33 39.35 -9.30
N ASN A 152 -20.71 38.31 -9.87
CA ASN A 152 -21.40 37.08 -10.27
C ASN A 152 -22.01 36.31 -9.10
N CYS A 153 -21.56 36.59 -7.88
CA CYS A 153 -22.03 35.94 -6.65
C CYS A 153 -23.23 36.65 -5.99
N GLY A 154 -23.83 37.65 -6.64
CA GLY A 154 -25.05 38.32 -6.18
C GLY A 154 -24.89 38.93 -4.78
N GLN A 155 -25.73 38.52 -3.83
CA GLN A 155 -25.70 39.03 -2.44
C GLN A 155 -24.40 38.74 -1.66
N TYR A 156 -23.54 37.87 -2.19
CA TYR A 156 -22.25 37.54 -1.59
C TYR A 156 -21.09 38.34 -2.20
N ALA A 157 -21.36 39.16 -3.23
CA ALA A 157 -20.35 39.99 -3.87
C ALA A 157 -19.65 40.92 -2.86
N GLY A 158 -18.33 41.06 -2.99
CA GLY A 158 -17.51 41.92 -2.13
C GLY A 158 -17.09 41.29 -0.79
N LEU A 159 -17.69 40.17 -0.37
CA LEU A 159 -17.24 39.43 0.80
C LEU A 159 -15.91 38.74 0.54
N THR A 160 -15.11 38.55 1.60
CA THR A 160 -13.99 37.61 1.54
C THR A 160 -14.52 36.19 1.43
N SER A 161 -13.75 35.30 0.81
CA SER A 161 -14.09 33.88 0.69
C SER A 161 -14.43 33.22 2.04
N GLU A 162 -13.79 33.62 3.15
CA GLU A 162 -14.09 33.10 4.50
C GLU A 162 -15.44 33.56 5.04
N GLU A 163 -15.75 34.84 4.89
CA GLU A 163 -17.05 35.41 5.29
C GLU A 163 -18.18 34.83 4.44
N ALA A 164 -17.95 34.73 3.12
CA ALA A 164 -18.88 34.15 2.19
C ALA A 164 -19.18 32.68 2.51
N MET A 165 -18.16 31.87 2.80
CA MET A 165 -18.36 30.46 3.18
C MET A 165 -19.30 30.33 4.38
N LYS A 166 -19.08 31.12 5.45
CA LYS A 166 -19.95 31.09 6.63
C LYS A 166 -21.38 31.50 6.28
N LYS A 167 -21.55 32.58 5.50
CA LYS A 167 -22.87 33.12 5.13
C LYS A 167 -23.63 32.18 4.19
N ILE A 168 -22.96 31.63 3.16
CA ILE A 168 -23.54 30.69 2.19
C ILE A 168 -24.01 29.41 2.90
N VAL A 169 -23.21 28.85 3.81
CA VAL A 169 -23.61 27.65 4.58
C VAL A 169 -24.83 27.95 5.45
N GLN A 170 -24.89 29.12 6.11
CA GLN A 170 -26.06 29.53 6.89
C GLN A 170 -27.30 29.71 6.02
N ASP A 171 -27.17 30.35 4.86
CA ASP A 171 -28.30 30.58 3.94
C ASP A 171 -28.78 29.27 3.29
N ALA A 172 -27.86 28.37 2.94
CA ALA A 172 -28.17 27.01 2.47
C ALA A 172 -28.95 26.23 3.54
N TYR A 173 -28.52 26.29 4.80
CA TYR A 173 -29.19 25.66 5.92
C TYR A 173 -30.61 26.20 6.12
N LYS A 174 -30.76 27.54 6.16
CA LYS A 174 -32.08 28.18 6.31
C LYS A 174 -33.04 27.86 5.16
N SER A 175 -32.51 27.72 3.95
CA SER A 175 -33.28 27.42 2.75
C SER A 175 -33.57 25.92 2.57
N GLY A 176 -33.07 25.07 3.48
CA GLY A 176 -33.26 23.61 3.43
C GLY A 176 -32.38 22.89 2.39
N TYR A 177 -31.45 23.59 1.74
CA TYR A 177 -30.55 23.03 0.72
C TYR A 177 -29.22 22.51 1.27
N GLY A 178 -28.91 22.72 2.56
CA GLY A 178 -27.65 22.30 3.16
C GLY A 178 -27.73 22.02 4.66
N ARG A 179 -26.67 21.41 5.21
CA ARG A 179 -26.48 21.16 6.64
C ARG A 179 -25.09 21.57 7.10
N PHE A 180 -24.94 21.90 8.37
CA PHE A 180 -23.62 22.06 8.98
C PHE A 180 -22.93 20.69 9.06
N SER A 181 -21.61 20.67 8.80
CA SER A 181 -20.77 19.49 8.96
C SER A 181 -19.61 19.82 9.91
N VAL A 182 -19.19 18.84 10.70
CA VAL A 182 -18.06 18.98 11.64
C VAL A 182 -16.78 19.19 10.84
N GLN A 183 -16.01 20.19 11.24
CA GLN A 183 -14.71 20.44 10.64
C GLN A 183 -13.69 19.49 11.25
N ILE A 184 -13.19 18.55 10.46
CA ILE A 184 -11.98 17.79 10.79
C ILE A 184 -10.83 18.79 10.85
N VAL A 185 -10.06 18.76 11.95
CA VAL A 185 -8.92 19.66 12.15
C VAL A 185 -7.66 18.80 12.26
N PRO A 186 -6.65 18.99 11.38
CA PRO A 186 -5.40 18.25 11.49
C PRO A 186 -4.64 18.66 12.76
N VAL A 187 -3.88 17.72 13.31
CA VAL A 187 -2.95 17.97 14.40
C VAL A 187 -1.80 18.84 13.88
N PRO A 188 -1.37 19.90 14.58
CA PRO A 188 -0.20 20.69 14.20
C PRO A 188 1.07 19.84 14.12
N GLU A 189 1.96 20.15 13.18
CA GLU A 189 3.22 19.40 12.99
C GLU A 189 4.09 19.37 14.26
N SER A 190 4.11 20.47 15.01
CA SER A 190 4.85 20.58 16.28
C SER A 190 4.33 19.68 17.41
N GLU A 191 3.10 19.17 17.27
CA GLU A 191 2.48 18.24 18.24
C GLU A 191 2.63 16.78 17.79
N LEU A 192 3.32 16.52 16.68
CA LEU A 192 3.66 15.16 16.26
C LEU A 192 4.86 14.62 17.05
N PRO A 193 4.94 13.29 17.26
CA PRO A 193 3.94 12.29 16.89
C PRO A 193 2.76 12.22 17.88
N VAL A 194 1.57 11.87 17.38
CA VAL A 194 0.47 11.43 18.24
C VAL A 194 0.76 9.98 18.65
N LEU A 195 1.33 9.82 19.85
CA LEU A 195 1.72 8.50 20.36
C LEU A 195 0.50 7.62 20.62
N LEU A 196 0.58 6.35 20.18
CA LEU A 196 -0.42 5.34 20.51
C LEU A 196 -0.37 5.01 22.02
N PRO A 197 -1.53 4.92 22.69
CA PRO A 197 -1.59 4.53 24.09
C PRO A 197 -1.21 3.05 24.26
N THR A 198 -0.37 2.75 25.26
CA THR A 198 0.14 1.38 25.50
C THR A 198 -0.76 0.56 26.43
N ASN A 199 -1.69 1.20 27.14
CA ASN A 199 -2.58 0.61 28.13
C ASN A 199 -3.99 0.35 27.56
N VAL A 200 -4.06 -0.27 26.37
CA VAL A 200 -5.33 -0.60 25.70
C VAL A 200 -5.46 -2.11 25.55
N SER A 201 -6.64 -2.64 25.87
CA SER A 201 -6.93 -4.06 25.74
C SER A 201 -7.47 -4.41 24.35
N PHE A 202 -6.84 -5.39 23.71
CA PHE A 202 -7.28 -5.91 22.40
C PHE A 202 -8.32 -7.01 22.62
N THR A 203 -9.59 -6.64 22.54
CA THR A 203 -10.71 -7.58 22.71
C THR A 203 -11.14 -8.27 21.42
N GLY A 204 -10.69 -7.75 20.26
CA GLY A 204 -11.14 -8.21 18.94
C GLY A 204 -12.66 -8.07 18.74
N ARG A 205 -13.31 -7.19 19.50
CA ARG A 205 -14.77 -6.95 19.48
C ARG A 205 -15.02 -5.46 19.67
N ASN A 206 -16.05 -4.92 19.00
CA ASN A 206 -16.53 -3.53 19.11
C ASN A 206 -15.64 -2.45 18.44
N GLY A 207 -14.96 -2.80 17.33
CA GLY A 207 -14.18 -1.84 16.53
C GLY A 207 -12.84 -1.44 17.16
N SER A 208 -12.31 -0.27 16.79
CA SER A 208 -10.98 0.19 17.24
C SER A 208 -10.83 0.16 18.77
N PRO A 209 -9.80 -0.52 19.31
CA PRO A 209 -9.50 -0.53 20.74
C PRO A 209 -9.27 0.87 21.32
N LEU A 210 -8.82 1.83 20.49
CA LEU A 210 -8.55 3.21 20.91
C LEU A 210 -9.81 3.96 21.40
N LYS A 211 -11.01 3.49 21.03
CA LYS A 211 -12.28 4.04 21.56
C LYS A 211 -12.41 3.85 23.08
N GLN A 212 -11.69 2.89 23.65
CA GLN A 212 -11.70 2.61 25.09
C GLN A 212 -10.67 3.46 25.86
N ALA A 213 -9.74 4.12 25.17
CA ALA A 213 -8.70 4.95 25.76
C ALA A 213 -9.21 6.38 26.01
N TYR A 214 -10.08 6.54 27.01
CA TYR A 214 -10.82 7.79 27.28
C TYR A 214 -9.90 9.02 27.44
N ASP A 215 -8.78 8.88 28.14
CA ASP A 215 -7.86 9.99 28.37
C ASP A 215 -7.08 10.39 27.11
N TRP A 216 -6.92 9.46 26.16
CA TRP A 216 -6.22 9.71 24.90
C TRP A 216 -7.14 10.31 23.84
N ILE A 217 -8.36 9.77 23.71
CA ILE A 217 -9.33 10.20 22.69
C ILE A 217 -9.81 11.63 22.94
N ASN A 218 -10.05 12.01 24.21
CA ASN A 218 -10.54 13.35 24.53
C ASN A 218 -9.38 14.35 24.53
N CYS A 219 -9.50 15.39 23.71
CA CYS A 219 -8.47 16.42 23.55
C CYS A 219 -9.09 17.81 23.34
N LYS A 220 -8.25 18.82 23.17
CA LYS A 220 -8.69 20.17 22.77
C LYS A 220 -8.50 20.34 21.27
N CYS A 221 -9.45 20.99 20.61
CA CYS A 221 -9.33 21.35 19.21
C CYS A 221 -8.16 22.33 19.03
N PRO A 222 -7.15 22.04 18.20
CA PRO A 222 -6.00 22.94 18.02
C PRO A 222 -6.40 24.29 17.39
N LYS A 223 -7.55 24.36 16.70
CA LYS A 223 -8.06 25.57 16.05
C LYS A 223 -8.89 26.47 16.97
N CYS A 224 -9.83 25.91 17.75
CA CYS A 224 -10.77 26.69 18.57
C CYS A 224 -10.60 26.49 20.09
N GLN A 225 -9.71 25.59 20.52
CA GLN A 225 -9.43 25.24 21.92
C GLN A 225 -10.61 24.62 22.70
N GLY A 226 -11.76 24.42 22.06
CA GLY A 226 -12.91 23.72 22.63
C GLY A 226 -12.69 22.20 22.75
N PRO A 227 -13.61 21.48 23.43
CA PRO A 227 -13.56 20.02 23.52
C PRO A 227 -13.58 19.37 22.14
N ALA A 228 -12.73 18.37 21.93
CA ALA A 228 -12.61 17.61 20.69
C ALA A 228 -12.27 16.14 20.98
N GLN A 229 -12.41 15.30 19.96
CA GLN A 229 -12.01 13.91 20.00
C GLN A 229 -11.00 13.61 18.89
N ARG A 230 -9.98 12.82 19.22
CA ARG A 230 -9.03 12.29 18.25
C ARG A 230 -9.71 11.26 17.37
N ASP A 231 -9.22 11.15 16.13
CA ASP A 231 -9.55 10.00 15.30
C ASP A 231 -9.05 8.72 15.99
N THR A 232 -9.89 7.71 16.03
CA THR A 232 -9.58 6.41 16.66
C THR A 232 -9.13 5.38 15.65
N ASP A 233 -9.24 5.67 14.36
CA ASP A 233 -8.78 4.78 13.32
C ASP A 233 -7.28 4.97 13.10
N THR A 234 -6.60 3.88 12.82
CA THR A 234 -5.16 3.86 12.52
C THR A 234 -4.96 3.77 11.01
N MET A 235 -3.86 4.34 10.51
CA MET A 235 -3.48 4.17 9.11
C MET A 235 -3.23 2.69 8.79
N ASP A 236 -3.55 2.28 7.57
CA ASP A 236 -3.21 0.95 7.09
C ASP A 236 -1.68 0.79 7.00
N THR A 237 -1.19 -0.42 7.26
CA THR A 237 0.24 -0.81 7.16
C THR A 237 0.88 -0.55 5.79
N PHE A 238 0.08 -0.37 4.72
CA PHE A 238 0.55 0.06 3.42
C PHE A 238 1.10 1.48 3.42
N VAL A 239 0.63 2.36 4.30
CA VAL A 239 1.18 3.71 4.43
C VAL A 239 2.66 3.62 4.78
N ASP A 240 3.02 2.81 5.78
CA ASP A 240 4.41 2.66 6.24
C ASP A 240 5.30 2.01 5.16
N SER A 241 4.80 0.95 4.53
CA SER A 241 5.52 0.22 3.49
C SER A 241 5.58 0.94 2.13
N SER A 242 4.89 2.06 1.96
CA SER A 242 4.95 2.87 0.73
C SER A 242 6.21 3.74 0.63
N TRP A 243 6.95 3.96 1.71
CA TRP A 243 8.11 4.88 1.71
C TRP A 243 9.31 4.41 2.54
N TYR A 244 9.24 3.23 3.18
CA TYR A 244 10.33 2.71 4.03
C TYR A 244 11.70 2.64 3.33
N PHE A 245 11.73 2.37 2.02
CA PHE A 245 12.97 2.35 1.23
C PHE A 245 13.64 3.73 1.15
N MET A 246 12.85 4.81 1.18
CA MET A 246 13.39 6.18 1.31
C MET A 246 13.91 6.43 2.72
N ARG A 247 13.21 5.93 3.75
CA ARG A 247 13.66 6.05 5.15
C ARG A 247 15.00 5.36 5.40
N TYR A 248 15.31 4.26 4.71
CA TYR A 248 16.61 3.60 4.83
C TYR A 248 17.80 4.47 4.43
N THR A 249 17.59 5.48 3.58
CA THR A 249 18.65 6.42 3.18
C THR A 249 19.05 7.37 4.31
N ASP A 250 18.15 7.61 5.27
CA ASP A 250 18.38 8.51 6.40
C ASP A 250 17.61 8.09 7.67
N PRO A 251 17.89 6.90 8.24
CA PRO A 251 17.02 6.24 9.22
C PRO A 251 17.00 6.93 10.59
N LYS A 252 17.98 7.78 10.87
CA LYS A 252 18.17 8.48 12.15
C LYS A 252 17.72 9.95 12.12
N ASN A 253 17.09 10.39 11.04
CA ASN A 253 16.60 11.77 10.92
C ASN A 253 15.35 11.97 11.79
N ASN A 254 15.41 12.93 12.71
CA ASN A 254 14.33 13.22 13.64
C ASN A 254 13.55 14.49 13.28
N SER A 255 13.94 15.18 12.21
CA SER A 255 13.32 16.44 11.77
C SER A 255 12.52 16.28 10.48
N LEU A 256 12.93 15.36 9.61
CA LEU A 256 12.26 15.05 8.35
C LEU A 256 12.08 13.53 8.21
N PRO A 257 11.14 13.08 7.35
CA PRO A 257 11.03 11.67 6.99
C PRO A 257 12.34 11.10 6.43
N PHE A 258 13.05 11.86 5.61
CA PHE A 258 14.40 11.58 5.12
C PHE A 258 15.00 12.86 4.50
N ASP A 259 16.32 12.94 4.42
CA ASP A 259 16.99 14.00 3.66
C ASP A 259 16.89 13.74 2.14
N LYS A 260 16.58 14.79 1.37
CA LYS A 260 16.36 14.67 -0.07
C LYS A 260 17.64 14.38 -0.85
N GLU A 261 18.78 14.94 -0.45
CA GLU A 261 20.06 14.75 -1.14
C GLU A 261 20.54 13.31 -0.92
N LYS A 262 20.51 12.84 0.32
CA LYS A 262 20.83 11.43 0.65
C LYS A 262 19.93 10.45 -0.08
N ALA A 263 18.63 10.74 -0.15
CA ALA A 263 17.70 9.89 -0.88
C ALA A 263 18.01 9.87 -2.39
N SER A 264 18.37 11.02 -2.97
CA SER A 264 18.67 11.13 -4.40
C SER A 264 19.96 10.41 -4.81
N GLU A 265 20.88 10.16 -3.88
CA GLU A 265 22.10 9.37 -4.13
C GLU A 265 21.83 7.86 -4.22
N LEU A 266 20.83 7.37 -3.49
CA LEU A 266 20.54 5.93 -3.34
C LEU A 266 19.26 5.47 -4.06
N ILE A 267 18.46 6.41 -4.55
CA ILE A 267 17.20 6.16 -5.26
C ILE A 267 17.38 6.62 -6.71
N PRO A 268 16.91 5.84 -7.71
CA PRO A 268 16.03 4.67 -7.60
C PRO A 268 16.71 3.42 -7.05
N VAL A 269 15.91 2.53 -6.45
CA VAL A 269 16.38 1.19 -6.03
C VAL A 269 16.77 0.40 -7.28
N ASP A 270 18.03 -0.03 -7.37
CA ASP A 270 18.54 -0.79 -8.53
C ASP A 270 17.86 -2.13 -8.73
N MET A 271 17.60 -2.85 -7.63
CA MET A 271 16.97 -4.16 -7.63
C MET A 271 16.05 -4.31 -6.42
N TYR A 272 14.76 -4.47 -6.70
CA TYR A 272 13.75 -4.73 -5.69
C TYR A 272 13.28 -6.18 -5.77
N ILE A 273 13.63 -6.99 -4.77
CA ILE A 273 13.25 -8.40 -4.69
C ILE A 273 12.08 -8.51 -3.71
N GLY A 274 10.91 -8.88 -4.22
CA GLY A 274 9.68 -9.00 -3.44
C GLY A 274 8.87 -10.23 -3.81
N GLY A 275 8.07 -10.73 -2.85
CA GLY A 275 7.18 -11.87 -3.04
C GLY A 275 7.85 -13.22 -2.82
N GLY A 276 7.54 -13.87 -1.70
CA GLY A 276 7.94 -15.26 -1.47
C GLY A 276 7.24 -16.20 -2.44
N MET A 277 8.03 -16.88 -3.28
CA MET A 277 7.60 -17.94 -4.18
C MET A 277 7.91 -19.32 -3.59
N VAL A 278 7.91 -19.43 -2.27
CA VAL A 278 8.13 -20.71 -1.57
C VAL A 278 6.81 -21.31 -1.17
N HIS A 279 6.53 -22.50 -1.68
CA HIS A 279 5.35 -23.28 -1.37
C HIS A 279 5.72 -24.43 -0.43
N GLY A 280 4.99 -24.53 0.68
CA GLY A 280 5.11 -25.62 1.62
C GLY A 280 4.03 -26.67 1.38
N LYS A 281 4.36 -27.93 1.65
CA LYS A 281 3.37 -29.03 1.68
C LYS A 281 2.29 -28.70 2.70
N THR A 282 1.03 -28.72 2.27
CA THR A 282 -0.11 -28.24 3.04
C THR A 282 -1.23 -29.26 3.04
N PHE A 283 -1.81 -29.48 4.23
CA PHE A 283 -2.89 -30.44 4.45
C PHE A 283 -4.20 -29.71 4.66
N LYS A 284 -5.26 -30.18 3.99
CA LYS A 284 -6.61 -29.63 4.10
C LYS A 284 -7.61 -30.72 4.41
N ASP A 285 -8.64 -30.34 5.14
CA ASP A 285 -9.82 -31.16 5.33
C ASP A 285 -10.56 -31.36 3.99
N PRO A 286 -10.92 -32.60 3.60
CA PRO A 286 -11.50 -32.86 2.29
C PRO A 286 -12.90 -32.27 2.11
N ILE A 287 -13.63 -32.04 3.20
CA ILE A 287 -15.01 -31.57 3.21
C ILE A 287 -15.03 -30.04 3.38
N THR A 288 -14.50 -29.55 4.50
CA THR A 288 -14.56 -28.13 4.89
C THR A 288 -13.50 -27.28 4.18
N LYS A 289 -12.49 -27.91 3.56
CA LYS A 289 -11.32 -27.25 2.95
C LYS A 289 -10.46 -26.42 3.92
N ARG A 290 -10.73 -26.50 5.22
CA ARG A 290 -9.91 -25.86 6.26
C ARG A 290 -8.49 -26.43 6.25
N PHE A 291 -7.50 -25.57 6.47
CA PHE A 291 -6.11 -25.99 6.72
C PHE A 291 -5.99 -26.76 8.04
N LEU A 292 -5.30 -27.89 7.99
CA LEU A 292 -5.04 -28.76 9.13
C LEU A 292 -3.68 -28.42 9.75
N LYS A 293 -3.58 -28.45 11.07
CA LYS A 293 -2.30 -28.33 11.78
C LYS A 293 -1.49 -29.62 11.65
N PRO A 294 -0.16 -29.58 11.80
CA PRO A 294 0.69 -30.77 11.78
C PRO A 294 0.23 -31.83 12.79
N GLU A 295 -0.18 -31.45 14.00
CA GLU A 295 -0.67 -32.40 15.01
C GLU A 295 -2.05 -33.01 14.70
N GLU A 296 -2.77 -32.54 13.68
CA GLU A 296 -4.07 -33.09 13.27
C GLU A 296 -3.94 -34.21 12.21
N VAL A 297 -2.72 -34.45 11.70
CA VAL A 297 -2.47 -35.32 10.56
C VAL A 297 -1.48 -36.44 10.92
N ASP A 298 -1.88 -37.68 10.69
CA ASP A 298 -1.02 -38.85 10.71
C ASP A 298 -0.26 -38.98 9.37
N LEU A 299 1.07 -38.95 9.46
CA LEU A 299 2.00 -39.04 8.34
C LEU A 299 2.79 -40.35 8.30
N THR A 300 2.39 -41.37 9.07
CA THR A 300 3.02 -42.70 9.06
C THR A 300 3.09 -43.32 7.66
N ASN A 301 2.08 -43.06 6.81
CA ASN A 301 2.14 -43.28 5.37
C ASN A 301 2.10 -41.92 4.63
N PRO A 302 3.26 -41.37 4.21
CA PRO A 302 3.34 -40.04 3.58
C PRO A 302 2.55 -39.90 2.28
N ASN A 303 2.24 -41.01 1.61
CA ASN A 303 1.46 -41.04 0.37
C ASN A 303 -0.06 -41.00 0.62
N ASN A 304 -0.51 -41.30 1.84
CA ASN A 304 -1.91 -41.27 2.23
C ASN A 304 -2.05 -40.69 3.65
N PRO A 305 -1.90 -39.37 3.80
CA PRO A 305 -2.00 -38.72 5.11
C PRO A 305 -3.44 -38.76 5.62
N ILE A 306 -3.63 -39.14 6.89
CA ILE A 306 -4.95 -39.36 7.48
C ILE A 306 -5.17 -38.35 8.61
N GLN A 307 -6.39 -37.83 8.73
CA GLN A 307 -6.76 -37.01 9.88
C GLN A 307 -6.91 -37.85 11.14
N ILE A 308 -6.27 -37.45 12.24
CA ILE A 308 -6.29 -38.20 13.49
C ILE A 308 -7.71 -38.27 14.09
N SER A 309 -8.49 -37.20 13.98
CA SER A 309 -9.82 -37.10 14.60
C SER A 309 -10.92 -37.82 13.82
N SER A 310 -10.91 -37.72 12.49
CA SER A 310 -12.00 -38.21 11.64
C SER A 310 -11.67 -39.51 10.89
N GLY A 311 -10.38 -39.88 10.79
CA GLY A 311 -9.92 -41.01 10.00
C GLY A 311 -9.99 -40.79 8.48
N LEU A 312 -10.34 -39.59 8.01
CA LEU A 312 -10.44 -39.26 6.59
C LEU A 312 -9.06 -38.99 5.98
N THR A 313 -8.86 -39.37 4.71
CA THR A 313 -7.68 -38.96 3.95
C THR A 313 -7.67 -37.45 3.74
N SER A 314 -6.55 -36.82 4.11
CA SER A 314 -6.33 -35.38 3.96
C SER A 314 -6.01 -35.02 2.51
N LEU A 315 -6.47 -33.85 2.06
CA LEU A 315 -6.06 -33.30 0.78
C LEU A 315 -4.66 -32.70 0.92
N VAL A 316 -3.77 -33.03 -0.01
CA VAL A 316 -2.39 -32.55 -0.06
C VAL A 316 -2.23 -31.58 -1.22
N SER A 317 -1.61 -30.43 -0.97
CA SER A 317 -1.29 -29.44 -1.99
C SER A 317 -0.02 -28.68 -1.62
N TYR A 318 0.65 -28.07 -2.60
CA TYR A 318 1.75 -27.14 -2.38
C TYR A 318 1.24 -25.70 -2.45
N GLU A 319 1.31 -25.01 -1.32
CA GLU A 319 0.70 -23.70 -1.12
C GLU A 319 1.74 -22.71 -0.63
N LYS A 320 1.62 -21.44 -1.05
CA LYS A 320 2.47 -20.35 -0.53
C LYS A 320 2.56 -20.42 0.99
N MET A 321 3.78 -20.46 1.52
CA MET A 321 3.99 -20.61 2.96
C MET A 321 3.38 -19.45 3.76
N SER A 322 2.64 -19.78 4.81
CA SER A 322 2.09 -18.80 5.75
C SER A 322 1.77 -19.44 7.10
N LYS A 323 1.75 -18.62 8.16
CA LYS A 323 1.34 -19.06 9.50
C LYS A 323 -0.10 -19.60 9.52
N SER A 324 -1.00 -18.99 8.74
CA SER A 324 -2.41 -19.38 8.66
C SER A 324 -2.65 -20.74 7.99
N LYS A 325 -1.69 -21.22 7.19
CA LYS A 325 -1.75 -22.51 6.49
C LYS A 325 -0.99 -23.62 7.21
N TYR A 326 -0.30 -23.29 8.31
CA TYR A 326 0.51 -24.23 9.11
C TYR A 326 1.57 -25.01 8.31
N ASN A 327 2.06 -24.41 7.22
CA ASN A 327 2.99 -25.03 6.27
C ASN A 327 4.35 -24.32 6.20
N GLY A 328 4.59 -23.37 7.11
CA GLY A 328 5.86 -22.67 7.23
C GLY A 328 6.91 -23.56 7.88
N VAL A 329 8.12 -23.55 7.32
CA VAL A 329 9.30 -24.18 7.90
C VAL A 329 10.18 -23.08 8.45
N ASP A 330 10.63 -23.20 9.70
CA ASP A 330 11.59 -22.27 10.29
C ASP A 330 12.99 -22.63 9.82
N PRO A 331 13.65 -21.79 8.99
CA PRO A 331 14.95 -22.14 8.45
C PRO A 331 16.05 -21.80 9.44
N GLU A 332 16.80 -22.81 9.90
CA GLU A 332 18.15 -22.55 10.37
C GLU A 332 19.01 -22.09 9.17
N VAL A 333 19.49 -20.85 9.25
CA VAL A 333 20.22 -20.21 8.14
C VAL A 333 21.64 -20.75 8.10
N THR A 334 21.82 -21.83 7.35
CA THR A 334 23.12 -22.43 7.03
C THR A 334 23.40 -22.31 5.53
N ASP A 335 24.64 -22.54 5.11
CA ASP A 335 24.98 -22.54 3.68
C ASP A 335 24.29 -23.67 2.91
N ALA A 336 24.02 -24.80 3.56
CA ALA A 336 23.21 -25.87 3.00
C ALA A 336 21.78 -25.37 2.71
N THR A 337 21.16 -24.63 3.65
CA THR A 337 19.84 -24.03 3.47
C THR A 337 19.84 -23.00 2.34
N ARG A 338 20.84 -22.11 2.28
CA ARG A 338 20.98 -21.09 1.22
C ARG A 338 21.11 -21.73 -0.17
N LEU A 339 22.01 -22.71 -0.30
CA LEU A 339 22.23 -23.43 -1.56
C LEU A 339 21.02 -24.26 -1.95
N HIS A 340 20.31 -24.85 -0.99
CA HIS A 340 19.07 -25.57 -1.27
C HIS A 340 18.02 -24.64 -1.89
N ILE A 341 17.80 -23.47 -1.31
CA ILE A 341 16.86 -22.47 -1.83
C ILE A 341 17.27 -22.02 -3.25
N LEU A 342 18.55 -21.69 -3.44
CA LEU A 342 19.03 -21.13 -4.72
C LEU A 342 19.14 -22.16 -5.86
N SER A 343 19.23 -23.45 -5.54
CA SER A 343 19.42 -24.52 -6.55
C SER A 343 18.13 -25.22 -6.97
N LYS A 344 17.07 -25.16 -6.14
CA LYS A 344 15.84 -25.95 -6.37
C LYS A 344 15.00 -25.40 -7.53
N ALA A 345 14.93 -24.08 -7.69
CA ALA A 345 14.16 -23.45 -8.75
C ALA A 345 14.79 -22.11 -9.18
N PRO A 346 14.59 -21.67 -10.44
CA PRO A 346 14.89 -20.30 -10.86
C PRO A 346 14.18 -19.28 -9.98
N VAL A 347 14.78 -18.10 -9.80
CA VAL A 347 14.24 -17.03 -8.94
C VAL A 347 12.88 -16.53 -9.41
N SER A 348 12.50 -16.76 -10.67
CA SER A 348 11.19 -16.40 -11.24
C SER A 348 10.09 -17.46 -11.03
N GLU A 349 10.46 -18.66 -10.58
CA GLU A 349 9.55 -19.81 -10.47
C GLU A 349 9.18 -20.11 -9.02
N VAL A 350 8.11 -20.89 -8.84
CA VAL A 350 7.71 -21.38 -7.52
C VAL A 350 8.67 -22.48 -7.06
N LEU A 351 9.25 -22.28 -5.88
CA LEU A 351 10.03 -23.26 -5.16
C LEU A 351 9.09 -24.08 -4.27
N GLU A 352 8.92 -25.36 -4.60
CA GLU A 352 8.28 -26.33 -3.71
C GLU A 352 9.30 -26.84 -2.68
N TRP A 353 9.06 -26.50 -1.42
CA TRP A 353 9.96 -26.86 -0.32
C TRP A 353 9.86 -28.35 -0.01
N GLU A 354 11.01 -29.01 0.01
CA GLU A 354 11.11 -30.43 0.33
C GLU A 354 12.36 -30.69 1.17
N GLU A 355 12.16 -30.96 2.46
CA GLU A 355 13.25 -31.09 3.44
C GLU A 355 14.24 -32.22 3.09
N SER A 356 13.75 -33.33 2.50
CA SER A 356 14.57 -34.46 2.05
C SER A 356 15.65 -34.04 1.03
N SER A 357 15.40 -32.98 0.25
CA SER A 357 16.30 -32.51 -0.81
C SER A 357 17.57 -31.86 -0.23
N ILE A 358 17.57 -31.43 1.03
CA ILE A 358 18.73 -30.75 1.66
C ILE A 358 19.94 -31.68 1.79
N VAL A 359 19.71 -32.99 1.95
CA VAL A 359 20.77 -34.02 2.09
C VAL A 359 21.65 -34.07 0.85
N GLY A 360 21.06 -33.87 -0.33
CA GLY A 360 21.82 -33.81 -1.59
C GLY A 360 22.81 -32.64 -1.62
N ILE A 361 22.38 -31.48 -1.11
CA ILE A 361 23.21 -30.27 -1.02
C ILE A 361 24.33 -30.44 -0.02
N GLN A 362 24.05 -31.01 1.17
CA GLN A 362 25.10 -31.31 2.16
C GLN A 362 26.18 -32.24 1.58
N ARG A 363 25.77 -33.30 0.85
CA ARG A 363 26.72 -34.20 0.16
C ARG A 363 27.53 -33.47 -0.91
N TRP A 364 26.93 -32.52 -1.62
CA TRP A 364 27.62 -31.71 -2.61
C TRP A 364 28.66 -30.79 -1.95
N ILE A 365 28.32 -30.10 -0.85
CA ILE A 365 29.26 -29.28 -0.07
C ILE A 365 30.45 -30.14 0.41
N LEU A 366 30.19 -31.31 1.00
CA LEU A 366 31.24 -32.24 1.43
C LEU A 366 32.11 -32.76 0.27
N ARG A 367 31.56 -32.87 -0.94
CA ARG A 367 32.34 -33.22 -2.12
C ARG A 367 33.24 -32.06 -2.55
N VAL A 368 32.74 -30.83 -2.55
CA VAL A 368 33.55 -29.64 -2.84
C VAL A 368 34.68 -29.52 -1.82
N LYS A 369 34.38 -29.69 -0.53
CA LYS A 369 35.37 -29.69 0.56
C LYS A 369 36.51 -30.69 0.30
N ARG A 370 36.17 -31.96 0.04
CA ARG A 370 37.17 -33.01 -0.27
C ARG A 370 38.01 -32.70 -1.50
N LEU A 371 37.42 -32.12 -2.55
CA LEU A 371 38.17 -31.73 -3.75
C LEU A 371 39.21 -30.65 -3.44
N VAL A 372 38.85 -29.67 -2.61
CA VAL A 372 39.75 -28.59 -2.22
C VAL A 372 40.85 -29.10 -1.30
N GLU A 373 40.52 -29.93 -0.31
CA GLU A 373 41.51 -30.58 0.57
C GLU A 373 42.53 -31.37 -0.24
N ASN A 374 42.08 -32.19 -1.19
CA ASN A 374 42.97 -32.93 -2.09
C ASN A 374 43.89 -32.00 -2.91
N VAL A 375 43.39 -30.85 -3.38
CA VAL A 375 44.21 -29.87 -4.11
C VAL A 375 45.23 -29.21 -3.18
N VAL A 376 44.87 -28.92 -1.93
CA VAL A 376 45.78 -28.35 -0.92
C VAL A 376 46.89 -29.33 -0.56
N GLU A 377 46.56 -30.59 -0.29
CA GLU A 377 47.55 -31.63 0.01
C GLU A 377 48.50 -31.83 -1.17
N ASN A 378 47.98 -31.94 -2.39
CA ASN A 378 48.81 -32.06 -3.59
C ASN A 378 49.68 -30.81 -3.85
N ASN A 379 49.18 -29.61 -3.55
CA ASN A 379 49.96 -28.38 -3.64
C ASN A 379 51.03 -28.27 -2.55
N HIS A 380 50.81 -28.78 -1.33
CA HIS A 380 51.87 -28.87 -0.31
C HIS A 380 52.99 -29.81 -0.74
N HIS A 381 52.65 -30.92 -1.41
CA HIS A 381 53.65 -31.81 -2.02
C HIS A 381 54.43 -31.15 -3.18
N LEU A 382 53.80 -30.27 -3.96
CA LEU A 382 54.42 -29.53 -5.08
C LEU A 382 55.20 -28.28 -4.62
N ASN A 383 54.72 -27.53 -3.63
CA ASN A 383 55.36 -26.31 -3.10
C ASN A 383 56.60 -26.59 -2.25
N ASN A 384 56.77 -27.82 -1.73
CA ASN A 384 58.07 -28.27 -1.22
C ASN A 384 59.15 -28.36 -2.32
N ASN A 385 58.77 -28.21 -3.61
CA ASN A 385 59.70 -28.18 -4.73
C ASN A 385 59.75 -26.86 -5.52
N LEU A 386 58.77 -25.95 -5.40
CA LEU A 386 58.76 -24.65 -6.09
C LEU A 386 57.99 -23.57 -5.32
N SER A 387 58.62 -22.41 -5.10
CA SER A 387 58.03 -21.26 -4.40
C SER A 387 56.99 -20.53 -5.26
N THR A 388 55.69 -20.66 -4.96
CA THR A 388 54.69 -19.75 -5.55
C THR A 388 53.55 -19.35 -4.59
N ASN A 389 53.14 -18.08 -4.73
CA ASN A 389 52.26 -17.27 -3.86
C ASN A 389 50.75 -17.61 -3.89
N ASN A 390 50.33 -18.80 -4.36
CA ASN A 390 48.91 -19.16 -4.44
C ASN A 390 48.32 -19.75 -3.14
N SER A 391 49.12 -19.85 -2.07
CA SER A 391 48.73 -20.56 -0.85
C SER A 391 47.65 -19.86 -0.01
N SER A 392 47.53 -18.53 -0.04
CA SER A 392 46.62 -17.80 0.85
C SER A 392 45.15 -17.95 0.46
N TYR A 393 44.82 -17.85 -0.83
CA TYR A 393 43.45 -17.98 -1.32
C TYR A 393 42.86 -19.36 -1.06
N VAL A 394 43.65 -20.42 -1.28
CA VAL A 394 43.19 -21.79 -1.08
C VAL A 394 43.03 -22.11 0.41
N GLN A 395 43.95 -21.63 1.26
CA GLN A 395 43.83 -21.78 2.71
C GLN A 395 42.62 -21.02 3.29
N ASN A 396 42.35 -19.80 2.80
CA ASN A 396 41.16 -19.05 3.18
C ASN A 396 39.87 -19.77 2.74
N PHE A 397 39.84 -20.31 1.52
CA PHE A 397 38.69 -21.07 1.02
C PHE A 397 38.44 -22.38 1.80
N VAL A 398 39.50 -23.07 2.23
CA VAL A 398 39.39 -24.23 3.15
C VAL A 398 38.84 -23.80 4.51
N GLY A 399 39.29 -22.65 5.03
CA GLY A 399 38.75 -22.06 6.26
C GLY A 399 37.25 -21.79 6.15
N ASP A 400 36.81 -21.16 5.07
CA ASP A 400 35.39 -20.91 4.80
C ASP A 400 34.60 -22.22 4.69
N LEU A 401 35.11 -23.23 3.97
CA LEU A 401 34.46 -24.54 3.83
C LEU A 401 34.36 -25.32 5.15
N ASN A 402 35.31 -25.13 6.07
CA ASN A 402 35.23 -25.73 7.39
C ASN A 402 34.08 -25.11 8.21
N LEU A 403 33.92 -23.79 8.15
CA LEU A 403 32.78 -23.09 8.76
C LEU A 403 31.44 -23.53 8.14
N MET A 404 31.40 -23.80 6.83
CA MET A 404 30.20 -24.33 6.16
C MET A 404 29.82 -25.75 6.61
N SER A 405 30.80 -26.55 7.04
CA SER A 405 30.60 -27.96 7.42
C SER A 405 30.36 -28.19 8.90
N ASP A 406 30.75 -27.24 9.75
CA ASP A 406 30.48 -27.25 11.19
C ASP A 406 29.03 -26.81 11.47
N ASN A 407 28.08 -27.67 11.10
CA ASN A 407 26.78 -27.71 11.77
C ASN A 407 26.73 -29.04 12.52
N SER A 408 27.30 -29.04 13.73
CA SER A 408 26.93 -30.03 14.74
C SER A 408 25.43 -29.88 14.98
N ILE A 409 24.66 -30.82 14.41
CA ILE A 409 23.27 -31.13 14.77
C ILE A 409 23.20 -31.45 16.27
#